data_AF-A0A356DZA8-F1
#
_entry.id   AF-A0A356DZA8-F1
#
_cell.length_a   1.000
_cell.length_b   1.000
_cell.length_c   1.000
_cell.angle_alpha   90.00
_cell.angle_beta   90.00
_cell.angle_gamma   90.00
#
_symmetry.space_group_name_H-M   'P 1'
#
loop_
_entity.id
_entity.type
_entity.pdbx_description
1 polymer ?
#
loop_
_entity_poly.entity_id
_entity_poly.type
_entity_poly.pdbx_seq_one_letter_code
_entity_poly.pdbx_strand_id
1 'polypeptide(L)'
;LLGRNEKQRSFHLFALLCTFQSILLIPLVVVSYCYGEPLIAFLSDFDADQIRLGGQLLPFFMVYLATISLASIFNGVLQAHQNFLHAYLSPLFFSLCVIFGVWFLSERFQAMSMAYSVLAGGLLQGSYSYLMVRRYGYRFKPTLRTRNAPFKEVFGAWALVSLGMGMQIVTQMVSFL
;
A
#
# COMPACT_ATOMS: atom_id res chain seq x y z
N LEU A 1 14.65 -29.18 -15.29
CA LEU A 1 13.45 -28.63 -15.97
C LEU A 1 12.37 -28.13 -15.01
N LEU A 2 12.26 -28.67 -13.78
CA LEU A 2 11.26 -28.26 -12.77
C LEU A 2 11.39 -26.80 -12.28
N GLY A 3 12.61 -26.29 -12.05
CA GLY A 3 12.79 -24.92 -11.52
C GLY A 3 12.49 -23.77 -12.49
N ARG A 4 12.30 -24.04 -13.80
CA ARG A 4 11.96 -23.02 -14.81
C ARG A 4 10.47 -22.67 -14.80
N ASN A 5 9.61 -23.66 -14.54
CA ASN A 5 8.16 -23.51 -14.44
C ASN A 5 7.74 -22.80 -13.15
N GLU A 6 8.40 -23.10 -12.02
CA GLU A 6 8.10 -22.42 -10.74
C GLU A 6 8.46 -20.94 -10.78
N LYS A 7 9.62 -20.59 -11.34
CA LYS A 7 9.97 -19.17 -11.56
C LYS A 7 8.92 -18.47 -12.42
N GLN A 8 8.54 -19.03 -13.58
CA GLN A 8 7.52 -18.42 -14.43
C GLN A 8 6.16 -18.27 -13.73
N ARG A 9 5.76 -19.22 -12.88
CA ARG A 9 4.52 -19.16 -12.10
C ARG A 9 4.58 -18.04 -11.05
N SER A 10 5.67 -17.90 -10.32
CA SER A 10 5.86 -16.81 -9.34
C SER A 10 5.88 -15.43 -9.99
N PHE A 11 6.54 -15.28 -11.14
CA PHE A 11 6.49 -14.04 -11.95
C PHE A 11 5.07 -13.69 -12.40
N HIS A 12 4.31 -14.69 -12.81
CA HIS A 12 2.95 -14.49 -13.29
C HIS A 12 2.00 -14.09 -12.15
N LEU A 13 2.11 -14.75 -10.99
CA LEU A 13 1.35 -14.39 -9.79
C LEU A 13 1.67 -12.97 -9.33
N PHE A 14 2.95 -12.60 -9.31
CA PHE A 14 3.40 -11.24 -8.98
C PHE A 14 2.79 -10.18 -9.90
N ALA A 15 2.88 -10.39 -11.22
CA ALA A 15 2.33 -9.44 -12.20
C ALA A 15 0.80 -9.30 -12.08
N LEU A 16 0.10 -10.40 -11.78
CA LEU A 16 -1.34 -10.40 -11.59
C LEU A 16 -1.73 -9.65 -10.31
N LEU A 17 -1.03 -9.91 -9.19
CA LEU A 17 -1.24 -9.18 -7.94
C LEU A 17 -1.00 -7.68 -8.12
N CYS A 18 0.10 -7.27 -8.76
CA CYS A 18 0.35 -5.85 -9.05
C CYS A 18 -0.73 -5.23 -9.96
N THR A 19 -1.20 -5.97 -10.97
CA THR A 19 -2.25 -5.47 -11.88
C THR A 19 -3.58 -5.32 -11.16
N PHE A 20 -3.97 -6.32 -10.36
CA PHE A 20 -5.19 -6.29 -9.57
C PHE A 20 -5.15 -5.17 -8.52
N GLN A 21 -4.02 -5.04 -7.81
CA GLN A 21 -3.82 -3.99 -6.83
C GLN A 21 -3.89 -2.60 -7.47
N SER A 22 -3.30 -2.43 -8.65
CA SER A 22 -3.38 -1.17 -9.38
C SER A 22 -4.80 -0.89 -9.85
N ILE A 23 -5.52 -1.89 -10.39
CA ILE A 23 -6.92 -1.75 -10.81
C ILE A 23 -7.83 -1.37 -9.63
N LEU A 24 -7.56 -1.88 -8.43
CA LEU A 24 -8.36 -1.57 -7.24
C LEU A 24 -8.01 -0.19 -6.67
N LEU A 25 -6.72 0.13 -6.55
CA LEU A 25 -6.28 1.37 -5.88
C LEU A 25 -6.33 2.61 -6.76
N ILE A 26 -6.12 2.51 -8.08
CA ILE A 26 -6.21 3.67 -8.99
C ILE A 26 -7.58 4.37 -8.91
N PRO A 27 -8.73 3.68 -9.08
CA PRO A 27 -10.02 4.34 -8.97
C PRO A 27 -10.27 4.86 -7.56
N LEU A 28 -9.77 4.19 -6.52
CA LEU A 28 -9.87 4.67 -5.15
C LEU A 28 -9.14 6.01 -4.96
N VAL A 29 -7.91 6.12 -5.46
CA VAL A 29 -7.12 7.37 -5.44
C VAL A 29 -7.84 8.47 -6.23
N VAL A 30 -8.40 8.15 -7.41
CA VAL A 30 -9.15 9.12 -8.23
C VAL A 30 -10.41 9.59 -7.52
N VAL A 31 -11.18 8.70 -6.90
CA VAL A 31 -12.36 9.06 -6.12
C VAL A 31 -11.97 9.95 -4.95
N SER A 32 -10.91 9.61 -4.22
CA SER A 32 -10.43 10.46 -3.12
C SER A 32 -9.92 11.82 -3.58
N TYR A 33 -9.37 11.93 -4.79
CA TYR A 33 -8.96 13.22 -5.37
C TYR A 33 -10.18 14.07 -5.78
N CYS A 34 -11.20 13.48 -6.40
CA CYS A 34 -12.40 14.20 -6.84
C CYS A 34 -13.40 14.48 -5.72
N TYR A 35 -13.51 13.59 -4.73
CA TYR A 35 -14.55 13.59 -3.69
C TYR A 35 -13.98 13.58 -2.27
N GLY A 36 -12.76 14.07 -2.05
CA GLY A 36 -12.08 13.97 -0.74
C GLY A 36 -12.85 14.62 0.41
N GLU A 37 -13.31 15.86 0.23
CA GLU A 37 -14.12 16.58 1.24
C GLU A 37 -15.47 15.90 1.53
N PRO A 38 -16.32 15.57 0.52
CA PRO A 38 -17.60 14.92 0.80
C PRO A 38 -17.44 13.50 1.36
N LEU A 39 -16.35 12.78 1.06
CA LEU A 39 -16.08 11.48 1.69
C LEU A 39 -15.91 11.62 3.21
N ILE A 40 -15.13 12.63 3.64
CA ILE A 40 -14.85 12.84 5.06
C ILE A 40 -16.06 13.40 5.78
N ALA A 41 -16.81 14.30 5.15
CA ALA A 41 -18.08 14.78 5.68
C ALA A 41 -19.12 13.65 5.83
N PHE A 42 -19.10 12.65 4.95
CA PHE A 42 -19.96 11.48 5.05
C PHE A 42 -19.51 10.48 6.14
N LEU A 43 -18.20 10.34 6.34
CA LEU A 43 -17.60 9.38 7.27
C LEU A 43 -17.52 9.90 8.72
N SER A 44 -17.61 11.21 8.95
CA SER A 44 -17.48 11.79 10.30
C SER A 44 -18.24 13.11 10.47
N ASP A 45 -18.65 13.36 11.71
CA ASP A 45 -19.29 14.60 12.17
C ASP A 45 -18.23 15.64 12.58
N PHE A 46 -17.28 15.91 11.69
CA PHE A 46 -16.18 16.85 11.94
C PHE A 46 -16.57 18.30 11.58
N ASP A 47 -15.89 19.27 12.21
CA ASP A 47 -16.03 20.68 11.88
C ASP A 47 -15.60 20.99 10.43
N ALA A 48 -16.15 22.07 9.85
CA ALA A 48 -15.88 22.46 8.46
C ALA A 48 -14.38 22.62 8.15
N ASP A 49 -13.59 23.14 9.09
CA ASP A 49 -12.14 23.27 8.93
C ASP A 49 -11.41 21.91 8.94
N GLN A 50 -11.89 20.95 9.73
CA GLN A 50 -11.34 19.60 9.77
C GLN A 50 -11.70 18.79 8.53
N ILE A 51 -12.93 18.92 8.03
CA ILE A 51 -13.36 18.31 6.76
C ILE A 51 -12.48 18.81 5.61
N ARG A 52 -12.21 20.12 5.57
CA ARG A 52 -11.38 20.74 4.53
C ARG A 52 -9.92 20.27 4.60
N LEU A 53 -9.33 20.23 5.79
CA LEU A 53 -7.97 19.71 6.00
C LEU A 53 -7.90 18.22 5.64
N GLY A 54 -8.85 17.42 6.11
CA GLY A 54 -8.94 16.01 5.79
C GLY A 54 -9.06 15.77 4.29
N GLY A 55 -9.91 16.55 3.60
CA GLY A 55 -10.13 16.42 2.16
C GLY A 55 -8.88 16.73 1.35
N GLN A 56 -8.01 17.61 1.84
CA GLN A 56 -6.70 17.88 1.25
C GLN A 56 -5.67 16.80 1.56
N LEU A 57 -5.72 16.17 2.74
CA LEU A 57 -4.79 15.12 3.15
C LEU A 57 -5.12 13.78 2.49
N LEU A 58 -6.41 13.47 2.32
CA LEU A 58 -6.90 12.16 1.85
C LEU A 58 -6.24 11.69 0.55
N PRO A 59 -6.09 12.53 -0.51
CA PRO A 59 -5.42 12.10 -1.74
C PRO A 59 -3.95 11.71 -1.50
N PHE A 60 -3.22 12.45 -0.67
CA PHE A 60 -1.83 12.14 -0.35
C PHE A 60 -1.71 10.79 0.37
N PHE A 61 -2.58 10.53 1.34
CA PHE A 61 -2.63 9.24 2.03
C PHE A 61 -3.03 8.08 1.11
N MET A 62 -3.93 8.31 0.16
CA MET A 62 -4.32 7.29 -0.82
C MET A 62 -3.19 6.96 -1.80
N VAL A 63 -2.44 7.95 -2.28
CA VAL A 63 -1.23 7.73 -3.10
C VAL A 63 -0.17 6.98 -2.31
N TYR A 64 0.03 7.35 -1.04
CA TYR A 64 0.88 6.59 -0.14
C TYR A 64 0.42 5.14 0.00
N LEU A 65 -0.87 4.91 0.25
CA LEU A 65 -1.48 3.58 0.38
C LEU A 65 -1.23 2.73 -0.87
N ALA A 66 -1.35 3.33 -2.06
CA ALA A 66 -1.01 2.70 -3.33
C ALA A 66 0.46 2.27 -3.39
N THR A 67 1.36 3.11 -2.91
CA THR A 67 2.80 2.86 -2.95
C THR A 67 3.21 1.76 -1.96
N ILE A 68 2.76 1.84 -0.70
CA ILE A 68 3.08 0.82 0.33
C ILE A 68 2.45 -0.52 -0.01
N SER A 69 1.28 -0.53 -0.64
CA SER A 69 0.64 -1.75 -1.06
C SER A 69 1.45 -2.50 -2.12
N LEU A 70 1.97 -1.78 -3.12
CA LEU A 70 2.91 -2.37 -4.09
C LEU A 70 4.20 -2.84 -3.41
N ALA A 71 4.74 -2.04 -2.49
CA ALA A 71 5.93 -2.42 -1.72
C ALA A 71 5.70 -3.70 -0.88
N SER A 72 4.49 -3.91 -0.35
CA SER A 72 4.12 -5.13 0.38
C SER A 72 4.20 -6.38 -0.49
N ILE A 73 3.74 -6.31 -1.75
CA ILE A 73 3.88 -7.43 -2.71
C ILE A 73 5.36 -7.73 -2.95
N PHE A 74 6.19 -6.69 -3.09
CA PHE A 74 7.64 -6.83 -3.31
C PHE A 74 8.32 -7.48 -2.11
N ASN A 75 7.96 -7.04 -0.90
CA ASN A 75 8.45 -7.61 0.34
C ASN A 75 8.00 -9.07 0.52
N GLY A 76 6.76 -9.41 0.16
CA GLY A 76 6.26 -10.79 0.17
C GLY A 76 7.07 -11.72 -0.74
N VAL A 77 7.45 -11.26 -1.94
CA VAL A 77 8.34 -12.01 -2.83
C VAL A 77 9.74 -12.17 -2.23
N LEU A 78 10.31 -11.11 -1.66
CA LEU A 78 11.62 -11.18 -0.99
C LEU A 78 11.62 -12.14 0.20
N GLN A 79 10.56 -12.14 1.01
CA GLN A 79 10.39 -13.06 2.13
C GLN A 79 10.25 -14.51 1.67
N ALA A 80 9.53 -14.76 0.57
CA ALA A 80 9.43 -16.09 -0.03
C ALA A 80 10.79 -16.62 -0.55
N HIS A 81 11.69 -15.72 -0.96
CA HIS A 81 13.08 -16.03 -1.31
C HIS A 81 14.03 -16.09 -0.09
N GLN A 82 13.49 -16.14 1.13
CA GLN A 82 14.22 -16.14 2.42
C GLN A 82 15.13 -14.93 2.67
N ASN A 83 14.93 -13.84 1.93
CA ASN A 83 15.73 -12.63 2.09
C ASN A 83 15.04 -11.62 3.01
N PHE A 84 14.83 -12.01 4.26
CA PHE A 84 14.08 -11.25 5.26
C PHE A 84 14.73 -9.89 5.55
N LEU A 85 16.07 -9.82 5.62
CA LEU A 85 16.78 -8.58 5.96
C LEU A 85 16.38 -7.41 5.06
N HIS A 86 16.32 -7.64 3.75
CA HIS A 86 15.97 -6.58 2.81
C HIS A 86 14.47 -6.28 2.78
N ALA A 87 13.62 -7.27 3.06
CA ALA A 87 12.17 -7.08 3.18
C ALA A 87 11.80 -6.21 4.38
N TYR A 88 12.53 -6.33 5.49
CA TYR A 88 12.35 -5.52 6.69
C TYR A 88 13.09 -4.17 6.63
N LEU A 89 14.16 -4.05 5.84
CA LEU A 89 14.85 -2.77 5.66
C LEU A 89 13.98 -1.71 4.97
N SER A 90 13.10 -2.14 4.06
CA SER A 90 12.20 -1.23 3.34
C SER A 90 11.26 -0.43 4.27
N PRO A 91 10.48 -1.06 5.17
CA PRO A 91 9.68 -0.34 6.15
C PRO A 91 10.52 0.45 7.16
N LEU A 92 11.75 0.04 7.47
CA LEU A 92 12.65 0.84 8.31
C LEU A 92 13.02 2.18 7.65
N PHE A 93 13.37 2.18 6.36
CA PHE A 93 13.64 3.42 5.62
C PHE A 93 12.42 4.34 5.57
N PHE A 94 11.21 3.79 5.42
CA PHE A 94 9.98 4.56 5.51
C PHE A 94 9.85 5.28 6.85
N SER A 95 9.97 4.53 7.95
CA SER A 95 9.86 5.08 9.30
C SER A 95 10.88 6.19 9.54
N LEU A 96 12.13 6.00 9.11
CA LEU A 96 13.16 7.04 9.23
C LEU A 96 12.80 8.30 8.42
N CYS A 97 12.37 8.16 7.16
CA CYS A 97 11.95 9.31 6.35
C CYS A 97 10.78 10.07 6.97
N VAL A 98 9.79 9.37 7.52
CA VAL A 98 8.65 10.02 8.18
C VAL A 98 9.09 10.75 9.44
N ILE A 99 9.93 10.14 10.27
CA ILE A 99 10.45 10.76 11.50
C ILE A 99 11.24 12.02 11.16
N PHE A 100 12.21 11.93 10.24
CA PHE A 100 13.01 13.08 9.83
C PHE A 100 12.16 14.15 9.15
N GLY A 101 11.21 13.75 8.31
CA GLY A 101 10.32 14.68 7.61
C GLY A 101 9.42 15.45 8.56
N VAL A 102 8.76 14.78 9.50
CA VAL A 102 7.92 15.45 10.51
C VAL A 102 8.77 16.33 11.42
N TRP A 103 9.94 15.86 11.85
CA TRP A 103 10.81 16.63 12.72
C TRP A 103 11.31 17.94 12.07
N PHE A 104 11.62 17.91 10.77
CA PHE A 104 12.17 19.06 10.04
C PHE A 104 11.11 19.97 9.40
N LEU A 105 9.96 19.43 8.98
CA LEU A 105 8.90 20.18 8.28
C LEU A 105 7.70 20.56 9.18
N SER A 106 7.58 20.01 10.40
CA SER A 106 6.41 20.30 11.26
C SER A 106 6.31 21.78 11.62
N GLU A 107 7.43 22.46 11.86
CA GLU A 107 7.47 23.89 12.20
C GLU A 107 6.89 24.79 11.11
N ARG A 108 6.91 24.36 9.85
CA ARG A 108 6.53 25.20 8.70
C ARG A 108 5.22 24.83 8.03
N PHE A 109 4.82 23.56 8.10
CA PHE A 109 3.65 23.03 7.36
C PHE A 109 2.64 22.27 8.22
N GLN A 110 2.83 22.14 9.54
CA GLN A 110 1.90 21.46 10.46
C GLN A 110 1.36 20.13 9.89
N ALA A 111 0.05 19.97 9.67
CA ALA A 111 -0.55 18.74 9.14
C ALA A 111 -0.06 18.35 7.73
N MET A 112 0.28 19.33 6.88
CA MET A 112 0.82 19.06 5.54
C MET A 112 2.24 18.49 5.59
N SER A 113 3.00 18.75 6.65
CA SER A 113 4.33 18.14 6.83
C SER A 113 4.25 16.62 6.84
N MET A 114 3.20 16.06 7.45
CA MET A 114 2.96 14.62 7.50
C MET A 114 2.65 14.08 6.12
N ALA A 115 1.78 14.73 5.35
CA ALA A 115 1.45 14.32 3.99
C ALA A 115 2.70 14.24 3.10
N TYR A 116 3.54 15.28 3.08
CA TYR A 116 4.78 15.27 2.30
C TYR A 116 5.77 14.20 2.77
N SER A 117 5.92 14.04 4.09
CA SER A 117 6.87 13.07 4.66
C SER A 117 6.44 11.63 4.37
N VAL A 118 5.15 11.33 4.48
CA VAL A 118 4.57 10.02 4.19
C VAL A 118 4.64 9.70 2.70
N LEU A 119 4.43 10.69 1.83
CA LEU A 119 4.60 10.52 0.39
C LEU A 119 6.05 10.27 0.00
N ALA A 120 6.97 11.08 0.52
CA ALA A 120 8.41 10.92 0.28
C ALA A 120 8.90 9.58 0.81
N GLY A 121 8.52 9.22 2.04
CA GLY A 121 8.83 7.92 2.64
C GLY A 121 8.25 6.78 1.83
N GLY A 122 6.98 6.89 1.40
CA GLY A 122 6.29 5.87 0.60
C GLY A 122 6.98 5.65 -0.73
N LEU A 123 7.31 6.72 -1.45
CA LEU A 123 8.07 6.66 -2.70
C LEU A 123 9.45 6.06 -2.51
N LEU A 124 10.15 6.40 -1.43
CA LEU A 124 11.48 5.87 -1.13
C LEU A 124 11.41 4.37 -0.78
N GLN A 125 10.44 3.98 0.04
CA GLN A 125 10.15 2.58 0.36
C GLN A 125 9.80 1.78 -0.90
N GLY A 126 8.89 2.29 -1.73
CA GLY A 126 8.49 1.67 -2.98
C GLY A 126 9.65 1.53 -3.95
N SER A 127 10.46 2.58 -4.09
CA SER A 127 11.66 2.60 -4.95
C SER A 127 12.73 1.62 -4.44
N TYR A 128 12.94 1.56 -3.14
CA TYR A 128 13.89 0.63 -2.52
C TYR A 128 13.44 -0.83 -2.70
N SER A 129 12.18 -1.14 -2.39
CA SER A 129 11.61 -2.46 -2.62
C SER A 129 11.65 -2.84 -4.10
N TYR A 130 11.36 -1.91 -5.01
CA TYR A 130 11.45 -2.12 -6.46
C TYR A 130 12.89 -2.40 -6.92
N LEU A 131 13.86 -1.60 -6.46
CA LEU A 131 15.27 -1.77 -6.80
C LEU A 131 15.79 -3.12 -6.32
N MET A 132 15.39 -3.53 -5.12
CA MET A 132 15.80 -4.80 -4.54
C MET A 132 15.23 -5.99 -5.31
N VAL A 133 13.95 -5.97 -5.66
CA VAL A 133 13.32 -6.98 -6.54
C VAL A 133 14.03 -7.05 -7.90
N ARG A 134 14.38 -5.90 -8.47
CA ARG A 134 15.10 -5.81 -9.75
C ARG A 134 16.51 -6.42 -9.66
N ARG A 135 17.22 -6.27 -8.54
CA ARG A 135 18.54 -6.91 -8.33
C ARG A 135 18.47 -8.45 -8.29
N TYR A 136 17.33 -9.04 -7.91
CA TYR A 136 17.10 -10.49 -7.96
C TYR A 136 16.71 -11.02 -9.35
N GLY A 137 16.75 -10.18 -10.39
CA GLY A 137 16.43 -10.58 -11.76
C GLY A 137 14.94 -10.58 -12.10
N TYR A 138 14.08 -10.11 -11.18
CA TYR A 138 12.68 -9.88 -11.47
C TYR A 138 12.49 -8.61 -12.31
N ARG A 139 12.38 -8.80 -13.63
CA ARG A 139 11.97 -7.74 -14.56
C ARG A 139 10.46 -7.56 -14.49
N PHE A 140 10.01 -6.35 -14.15
CA PHE A 140 8.63 -5.92 -14.34
C PHE A 140 8.23 -6.06 -15.81
N LYS A 141 7.47 -7.11 -16.13
CA LYS A 141 6.75 -7.24 -17.41
C LYS A 141 5.25 -7.29 -17.09
N PRO A 142 4.50 -6.19 -17.28
CA PRO A 142 3.05 -6.23 -17.14
C PRO A 142 2.49 -7.32 -18.06
N THR A 143 1.81 -8.31 -17.49
CA THR A 143 1.27 -9.47 -18.22
C THR A 143 -0.19 -9.66 -17.80
N LEU A 144 -1.12 -9.23 -18.66
CA LEU A 144 -2.58 -9.32 -18.50
C LEU A 144 -3.14 -10.71 -18.89
N ARG A 145 -2.46 -11.81 -18.55
CA ARG A 145 -2.87 -13.16 -18.99
C ARG A 145 -3.58 -13.91 -17.87
N THR A 146 -4.86 -13.62 -17.63
CA THR A 146 -5.73 -14.16 -16.56
C THR A 146 -6.00 -15.68 -16.61
N ARG A 147 -5.38 -16.43 -17.52
CA ARG A 147 -5.89 -17.75 -17.95
C ARG A 147 -5.66 -18.90 -16.97
N ASN A 148 -4.84 -18.77 -15.91
CA ASN A 148 -4.54 -19.90 -15.00
C ASN A 148 -4.14 -19.52 -13.56
N ALA A 149 -4.51 -18.33 -13.08
CA ALA A 149 -4.23 -17.97 -11.69
C ALA A 149 -5.31 -18.55 -10.76
N PRO A 150 -4.96 -19.04 -9.56
CA PRO A 150 -5.90 -19.61 -8.60
C PRO A 150 -6.73 -18.49 -7.94
N PHE A 151 -7.59 -17.86 -8.73
CA PHE A 151 -8.39 -16.70 -8.35
C PHE A 151 -9.30 -17.01 -7.16
N LYS A 152 -9.85 -18.25 -7.12
CA LYS A 152 -10.71 -18.72 -6.03
C LYS A 152 -9.98 -18.85 -4.69
N GLU A 153 -8.73 -19.34 -4.70
CA GLU A 153 -7.95 -19.50 -3.46
C GLU A 153 -7.54 -18.13 -2.89
N VAL A 154 -7.09 -17.22 -3.75
CA VAL A 154 -6.75 -15.84 -3.34
C VAL A 154 -7.99 -15.12 -2.83
N PHE A 155 -9.13 -15.23 -3.51
CA PHE A 155 -10.37 -14.59 -3.10
C PHE A 155 -10.90 -15.16 -1.77
N GLY A 156 -10.82 -16.48 -1.57
CA GLY A 156 -11.20 -17.12 -0.31
C GLY A 156 -10.31 -16.68 0.86
N ALA A 157 -8.99 -16.58 0.64
CA ALA A 157 -8.06 -16.07 1.63
C ALA A 157 -8.33 -14.59 1.96
N TRP A 158 -8.57 -13.75 0.95
CA TRP A 158 -8.89 -12.33 1.14
C TRP A 158 -10.22 -12.14 1.86
N ALA A 159 -11.25 -12.92 1.55
CA ALA A 159 -12.54 -12.87 2.25
C ALA A 159 -12.37 -13.21 3.73
N LEU A 160 -11.61 -14.26 4.05
CA LEU A 160 -11.33 -14.65 5.43
C LEU A 160 -10.57 -13.55 6.20
N VAL A 161 -9.53 -12.96 5.59
CA VAL A 161 -8.77 -11.86 6.18
C VAL A 161 -9.64 -10.63 6.37
N SER A 162 -10.49 -10.30 5.40
CA SER A 162 -11.40 -9.14 5.48
C SER A 162 -12.42 -9.31 6.60
N LEU A 163 -12.97 -10.51 6.80
CA LEU A 163 -13.83 -10.82 7.93
C LEU A 163 -13.10 -10.69 9.27
N GLY A 164 -11.84 -11.15 9.34
CA GLY A 164 -10.99 -10.98 10.52
C GLY A 164 -10.74 -9.52 10.88
N MET A 165 -10.41 -8.69 9.89
CA MET A 165 -10.21 -7.25 10.11
C MET A 165 -11.52 -6.53 10.45
N GLY A 166 -12.64 -6.93 9.84
CA GLY A 166 -13.96 -6.42 10.19
C GLY A 166 -14.32 -6.69 11.66
N MET A 167 -14.07 -7.91 12.13
CA MET A 167 -14.25 -8.24 13.55
C MET A 167 -13.40 -7.36 14.46
N GLN A 168 -12.12 -7.10 14.10
CA GLN A 168 -11.27 -6.20 14.88
C GLN A 168 -11.83 -4.79 14.99
N ILE A 169 -12.35 -4.23 13.89
CA ILE A 169 -12.95 -2.89 13.91
C ILE A 169 -14.14 -2.86 14.86
N VAL A 170 -15.01 -3.88 14.83
CA VAL A 170 -16.14 -4.00 15.75
C VAL A 170 -15.68 -4.11 17.19
N THR A 171 -14.65 -4.93 17.47
CA THR A 171 -14.08 -5.05 18.82
C THR A 171 -13.58 -3.71 19.34
N GLN A 172 -12.88 -2.94 18.51
CA GLN A 172 -12.40 -1.60 18.88
C GLN A 172 -13.56 -0.68 19.25
N MET A 173 -14.64 -0.67 18.44
CA MET A 173 -15.82 0.14 18.74
C MET A 173 -16.47 -0.20 20.08
N VAL A 174 -16.50 -1.48 20.45
CA VAL A 174 -17.01 -1.93 21.76
C VAL A 174 -16.06 -1.57 22.90
N SER A 175 -14.75 -1.59 22.69
CA SER A 175 -13.76 -1.22 23.72
C SER A 175 -13.68 0.27 24.01
N PHE A 176 -14.11 1.12 23.08
CA PHE A 176 -14.19 2.58 23.27
C PHE A 176 -15.53 3.05 23.86
N LEU A 177 -16.47 2.13 24.10
CA LEU A 177 -17.78 2.35 24.72
C LEU A 177 -17.73 2.05 26.23
#